data_AF-A0A3Q3BLW5-F1
#
_entry.id   AF-A0A3Q3BLW5-F1
#
_cell.length_a   1.000
_cell.length_b   1.000
_cell.length_c   1.000
_cell.angle_alpha   90.00
_cell.angle_beta   90.00
_cell.angle_gamma   90.00
#
_symmetry.space_group_name_H-M   'P 1'
#
loop_
_entity.id
_entity.type
_entity.pdbx_description
1 polymer ?
#
loop_
_entity_poly.entity_id
_entity_poly.type
_entity_poly.pdbx_seq_one_letter_code
_entity_poly.pdbx_strand_id
1 'polypeptide(L)'
;MAESAEAVAADVSSKRSVTIEITNVTNNYCMINPKAYLENGETYNPPQPTVRPLKTEVCTFTKSGGKATGCVGVVTYDLFERSQNDYIETLAIMFSVPWDYNLYKNWFAVGIYKKGRNCDKDLYKEMYYEKKEKEHGFVRAEANGSGINYVGNYLDIKATMCPMGRAIMKVEVWDKLFTPMGQQAY
;
A
#
# COMPACT_ATOMS: atom_id res chain seq x y z
N MET A 1 8.27 -2.14 -21.24
CA MET A 1 7.82 -3.09 -20.20
C MET A 1 8.06 -2.38 -18.89
N ALA A 2 7.05 -2.28 -18.00
CA ALA A 2 7.31 -1.73 -16.66
C ALA A 2 8.28 -2.68 -15.95
N GLU A 3 9.23 -2.12 -15.21
CA GLU A 3 10.21 -2.90 -14.45
C GLU A 3 9.49 -3.61 -13.29
N SER A 4 9.79 -4.88 -13.04
CA SER A 4 9.13 -5.63 -11.96
C SER A 4 9.73 -5.26 -10.61
N ALA A 5 8.98 -5.46 -9.53
CA ALA A 5 9.52 -5.20 -8.20
C ALA A 5 10.76 -6.04 -7.86
N GLU A 6 10.90 -7.26 -8.39
CA GLU A 6 12.08 -8.10 -8.17
C GLU A 6 13.33 -7.50 -8.81
N ALA A 7 13.21 -6.97 -10.04
CA ALA A 7 14.31 -6.31 -10.74
C ALA A 7 14.75 -5.05 -9.97
N VAL A 8 13.80 -4.18 -9.62
CA VAL A 8 14.10 -2.97 -8.83
C VAL A 8 14.69 -3.33 -7.47
N ALA A 9 14.16 -4.34 -6.78
CA ALA A 9 14.68 -4.77 -5.47
C ALA A 9 16.11 -5.33 -5.54
N ALA A 10 16.51 -5.92 -6.66
CA ALA A 10 17.86 -6.45 -6.85
C ALA A 10 18.92 -5.33 -6.88
N ASP A 11 18.57 -4.15 -7.42
CA ASP A 11 19.45 -2.98 -7.49
C ASP A 11 19.55 -2.20 -6.18
N VAL A 12 18.67 -2.48 -5.21
CA VAL A 12 18.68 -1.80 -3.90
C VAL A 12 19.79 -2.36 -3.01
N SER A 13 20.84 -1.56 -2.83
CA SER A 13 21.99 -1.93 -1.99
C SER A 13 21.68 -1.96 -0.48
N SER A 14 20.65 -1.23 -0.03
CA SER A 14 20.26 -1.14 1.38
C SER A 14 19.95 -2.52 1.99
N LYS A 15 20.33 -2.72 3.26
CA LYS A 15 20.01 -3.95 4.03
C LYS A 15 18.55 -4.00 4.49
N ARG A 16 17.89 -2.86 4.55
CA ARG A 16 16.47 -2.73 4.89
C ARG A 16 15.78 -1.86 3.86
N SER A 17 14.83 -2.45 3.16
CA SER A 17 14.06 -1.80 2.12
C SER A 17 12.72 -2.48 1.94
N VAL A 18 11.79 -1.76 1.32
CA VAL A 18 10.59 -2.33 0.73
C VAL A 18 10.49 -1.83 -0.70
N THR A 19 10.28 -2.75 -1.64
CA THR A 19 9.84 -2.43 -3.00
C THR A 19 8.38 -2.80 -3.11
N ILE A 20 7.54 -1.82 -3.45
CA ILE A 20 6.08 -1.98 -3.55
C ILE A 20 5.71 -1.98 -5.03
N GLU A 21 5.13 -3.09 -5.48
CA GLU A 21 4.51 -3.23 -6.80
C GLU A 21 3.01 -2.95 -6.66
N ILE A 22 2.51 -1.95 -7.35
CA ILE A 22 1.10 -1.55 -7.30
C ILE A 22 0.50 -1.80 -8.67
N THR A 23 -0.38 -2.80 -8.76
CA THR A 23 -1.13 -3.14 -9.95
C THR A 23 -2.55 -2.61 -9.85
N ASN A 24 -2.90 -1.70 -10.75
CA ASN A 24 -4.25 -1.23 -10.93
C ASN A 24 -4.99 -2.16 -11.91
N VAL A 25 -5.84 -3.03 -11.38
CA VAL A 25 -6.66 -3.96 -12.17
C VAL A 25 -8.03 -3.37 -12.51
N THR A 26 -8.34 -2.18 -11.98
CA THR A 26 -9.60 -1.47 -12.27
C THR A 26 -9.65 -1.01 -13.72
N ASN A 27 -10.87 -0.79 -14.21
CA ASN A 27 -11.11 -0.26 -15.55
C ASN A 27 -11.27 1.27 -15.57
N ASN A 28 -11.83 1.84 -14.50
CA ASN A 28 -12.26 3.24 -14.49
C ASN A 28 -11.52 4.14 -13.49
N TYR A 29 -10.67 3.56 -12.63
CA TYR A 29 -9.98 4.32 -11.59
C TYR A 29 -8.52 4.59 -11.96
N CYS A 30 -8.09 5.84 -11.81
CA CYS A 30 -6.69 6.21 -11.76
C CYS A 30 -6.29 6.41 -10.29
N MET A 31 -5.17 5.84 -9.87
CA MET A 31 -4.55 6.24 -8.61
C MET A 31 -3.68 7.46 -8.87
N ILE A 32 -4.01 8.59 -8.24
CA ILE A 32 -3.32 9.88 -8.43
C ILE A 32 -2.88 10.46 -7.08
N ASN A 33 -2.13 11.57 -7.13
CA ASN A 33 -1.68 12.32 -5.95
C ASN A 33 -1.00 11.43 -4.88
N PRO A 34 0.07 10.69 -5.25
CA PRO A 34 0.79 9.91 -4.26
C PRO A 34 1.31 10.80 -3.13
N LYS A 35 1.09 10.35 -1.90
CA LYS A 35 1.74 10.92 -0.71
C LYS A 35 2.43 9.80 0.04
N ALA A 36 3.59 10.09 0.60
CA ALA A 36 4.35 9.15 1.41
C ALA A 36 4.71 9.80 2.74
N TYR A 37 4.37 9.13 3.83
CA TYR A 37 4.81 9.45 5.18
C TYR A 37 5.72 8.35 5.68
N LEU A 38 6.94 8.71 6.09
CA LEU A 38 7.92 7.78 6.65
C LEU A 38 8.13 8.13 8.12
N GLU A 39 7.75 7.21 9.02
CA GLU A 39 8.14 7.31 10.43
C GLU A 39 9.66 7.06 10.55
N ASN A 40 10.19 6.15 9.72
CA ASN A 40 11.62 5.91 9.57
C ASN A 40 11.98 5.51 8.13
N GLY A 41 13.13 5.96 7.66
CA GLY A 41 13.64 5.64 6.34
C GLY A 41 13.71 6.84 5.42
N GLU A 42 13.88 6.57 4.13
CA GLU A 42 13.91 7.55 3.07
C GLU A 42 13.28 6.97 1.79
N THR A 43 12.79 7.85 0.93
CA THR A 43 12.27 7.48 -0.39
C THR A 43 13.46 7.25 -1.32
N TYR A 44 13.57 6.04 -1.87
CA TYR A 44 14.61 5.68 -2.84
C TYR A 44 14.09 5.92 -4.26
N ASN A 45 13.03 5.20 -4.63
CA ASN A 45 12.29 5.44 -5.87
C ASN A 45 10.89 5.97 -5.49
N PRO A 46 10.53 7.21 -5.85
CA PRO A 46 9.26 7.80 -5.44
C PRO A 46 8.07 7.05 -6.06
N PRO A 47 6.90 7.05 -5.39
CA PRO A 47 5.68 6.54 -6.00
C PRO A 47 5.34 7.28 -7.29
N GLN A 48 4.91 6.53 -8.30
CA GLN A 48 4.55 7.12 -9.59
C GLN A 48 3.40 8.12 -9.42
N PRO A 49 3.46 9.31 -10.05
CA PRO A 49 2.42 10.34 -9.94
C PRO A 49 1.02 9.85 -10.34
N THR A 50 0.95 8.85 -11.20
CA THR A 50 -0.31 8.25 -11.65
C THR A 50 -0.13 6.78 -11.98
N VAL A 51 -0.98 5.92 -11.41
CA VAL A 51 -1.14 4.52 -11.83
C VAL A 51 -2.47 4.40 -12.57
N ARG A 52 -2.39 4.32 -13.89
CA ARG A 52 -3.57 4.22 -14.77
C ARG A 52 -4.24 2.85 -14.65
N PRO A 53 -5.53 2.72 -15.03
CA PRO A 53 -6.18 1.44 -15.25
C PRO A 53 -5.31 0.45 -16.02
N LEU A 54 -5.32 -0.81 -15.58
CA LEU A 54 -4.60 -1.93 -16.21
C LEU A 54 -3.08 -1.68 -16.34
N LYS A 55 -2.50 -0.95 -15.38
CA LYS A 55 -1.06 -0.70 -15.30
C LYS A 55 -0.51 -1.09 -13.94
N THR A 56 0.78 -1.43 -13.96
CA THR A 56 1.57 -1.75 -12.78
C THR A 56 2.70 -0.75 -12.70
N GLU A 57 2.90 -0.21 -11.50
CA GLU A 57 3.97 0.73 -11.20
C GLU A 57 4.69 0.28 -9.93
N VAL A 58 5.94 0.71 -9.77
CA VAL A 58 6.80 0.30 -8.66
C VAL A 58 7.34 1.52 -7.93
N CYS A 59 7.46 1.42 -6.61
CA CYS A 59 8.19 2.38 -5.78
C CYS A 59 9.01 1.69 -4.71
N THR A 60 9.98 2.41 -4.13
CA THR A 60 10.94 1.81 -3.20
C THR A 60 11.28 2.77 -2.07
N PHE A 61 11.27 2.24 -0.86
CA PHE A 61 11.71 2.94 0.34
C PHE A 61 12.83 2.15 1.00
N THR A 62 13.79 2.86 1.58
CA THR A 62 14.94 2.25 2.26
C THR A 62 15.08 2.79 3.67
N LYS A 63 15.81 2.08 4.53
CA LYS A 63 16.30 2.71 5.78
C LYS A 63 17.21 3.89 5.44
N SER A 64 17.25 4.89 6.31
CA SER A 64 18.20 5.99 6.19
C SER A 64 19.63 5.49 6.41
N GLY A 65 20.59 5.98 5.62
CA GLY A 65 22.03 5.68 5.80
C GLY A 65 22.53 5.90 7.25
N GLY A 66 23.51 5.11 7.68
CA GLY A 66 24.22 5.30 8.96
C GLY A 66 23.44 5.01 10.26
N LYS A 67 22.11 4.79 10.21
CA LYS A 67 21.29 4.48 11.40
C LYS A 67 20.90 3.00 11.47
N ALA A 68 20.83 2.46 12.68
CA ALA A 68 20.31 1.12 12.97
C ALA A 68 18.77 1.11 13.05
N THR A 69 18.12 1.73 12.05
CA THR A 69 16.66 1.84 11.94
C THR A 69 16.15 1.03 10.75
N GLY A 70 14.86 0.68 10.81
CA GLY A 70 14.14 0.03 9.72
C GLY A 70 13.70 1.00 8.63
N CYS A 71 12.81 0.52 7.77
CA CYS A 71 12.08 1.30 6.77
C CYS A 71 10.58 1.11 7.04
N VAL A 72 9.90 2.19 7.45
CA VAL A 72 8.57 2.11 8.04
C VAL A 72 7.76 3.35 7.68
N GLY A 73 6.57 3.15 7.12
CA GLY A 73 5.74 4.26 6.68
C GLY A 73 4.42 3.84 6.06
N VAL A 74 3.74 4.83 5.49
CA VAL A 74 2.49 4.67 4.76
C VAL A 74 2.53 5.48 3.47
N VAL A 75 1.97 4.91 2.41
CA VAL A 75 1.75 5.58 1.12
C VAL A 75 0.26 5.65 0.87
N THR A 76 -0.21 6.78 0.35
CA THR A 76 -1.60 6.95 -0.05
C THR A 76 -1.74 7.38 -1.50
N TYR A 77 -2.84 6.98 -2.11
CA TYR A 77 -3.28 7.45 -3.43
C TYR A 77 -4.74 7.88 -3.37
N ASP A 78 -5.07 8.95 -4.07
CA ASP A 78 -6.45 9.32 -4.34
C ASP A 78 -7.00 8.44 -5.47
N LEU A 79 -8.15 7.79 -5.24
CA LEU A 79 -8.81 6.91 -6.20
C LEU A 79 -9.75 7.73 -7.09
N PHE A 80 -9.19 8.28 -8.16
CA PHE A 80 -9.88 9.12 -9.13
C PHE A 80 -10.72 8.31 -10.09
N GLU A 81 -12.03 8.53 -10.10
CA GLU A 81 -12.95 7.90 -11.04
C GLU A 81 -13.19 8.81 -12.26
N ARG A 82 -12.89 8.32 -13.46
CA ARG A 82 -12.93 9.15 -14.67
C ARG A 82 -14.33 9.65 -15.03
N SER A 83 -15.37 8.85 -14.76
CA SER A 83 -16.78 9.19 -15.05
C SER A 83 -17.29 10.34 -14.17
N GLN A 84 -16.88 10.37 -12.90
CA GLN A 84 -17.28 11.41 -11.95
C GLN A 84 -16.35 12.63 -11.99
N ASN A 85 -15.20 12.51 -12.66
CA ASN A 85 -14.16 13.54 -12.72
C ASN A 85 -13.72 14.03 -11.33
N ASP A 86 -13.72 13.12 -10.36
CA ASP A 86 -13.34 13.37 -8.96
C ASP A 86 -12.79 12.07 -8.35
N TYR A 87 -12.12 12.20 -7.21
CA TYR A 87 -11.70 11.04 -6.41
C TYR A 87 -12.71 10.76 -5.30
N ILE A 88 -13.07 9.49 -5.16
CA ILE A 88 -14.15 9.07 -4.27
C ILE A 88 -13.63 8.59 -2.90
N GLU A 89 -12.43 8.01 -2.90
CA GLU A 89 -11.82 7.35 -1.74
C GLU A 89 -10.30 7.51 -1.81
N THR A 90 -9.63 7.22 -0.69
CA THR A 90 -8.17 7.26 -0.58
C THR A 90 -7.67 5.86 -0.25
N LEU A 91 -6.84 5.29 -1.13
CA LEU A 91 -6.09 4.06 -0.87
C LEU A 91 -4.96 4.36 0.12
N ALA A 92 -4.76 3.49 1.11
CA ALA A 92 -3.63 3.54 2.01
C ALA A 92 -2.89 2.19 2.05
N ILE A 93 -1.57 2.26 1.99
CA ILE A 93 -0.65 1.11 1.98
C ILE A 93 0.40 1.35 3.06
N MET A 94 0.36 0.59 4.15
CA MET A 94 1.34 0.65 5.23
C MET A 94 2.34 -0.49 5.10
N PHE A 95 3.60 -0.18 5.38
CA PHE A 95 4.69 -1.16 5.47
C PHE A 95 5.57 -0.88 6.68
N SER A 96 6.08 -1.95 7.28
CA SER A 96 7.03 -1.90 8.37
C SER A 96 8.08 -2.99 8.20
N VAL A 97 9.31 -2.58 7.91
CA VAL A 97 10.48 -3.46 7.78
C VAL A 97 11.50 -3.07 8.86
N PRO A 98 11.45 -3.69 10.06
CA PRO A 98 12.30 -3.32 11.18
C PRO A 98 13.78 -3.67 10.95
N TRP A 99 14.66 -3.02 11.72
CA TRP A 99 16.09 -3.35 11.71
C TRP A 99 16.37 -4.70 12.37
N ASP A 100 15.84 -4.93 13.57
CA ASP A 100 16.13 -6.12 14.38
C ASP A 100 15.00 -7.16 14.31
N TYR A 101 15.26 -8.29 13.64
CA TYR A 101 14.31 -9.40 13.50
C TYR A 101 14.31 -10.40 14.66
N ASN A 102 15.22 -10.24 15.63
CA ASN A 102 15.15 -11.01 16.88
C ASN A 102 13.96 -10.53 17.74
N LEU A 103 13.62 -9.24 17.64
CA LEU A 103 12.57 -8.60 18.43
C LEU A 103 11.29 -8.34 17.63
N TYR A 104 11.41 -8.05 16.32
CA TYR A 104 10.30 -7.61 15.50
C TYR A 104 10.16 -8.45 14.22
N LYS A 105 9.01 -8.31 13.56
CA LYS A 105 8.71 -8.94 12.27
C LYS A 105 8.27 -7.87 11.27
N ASN A 106 8.29 -8.22 9.98
CA ASN A 106 7.70 -7.36 8.97
C ASN A 106 6.18 -7.33 9.14
N TRP A 107 5.58 -6.15 8.99
CA TRP A 107 4.13 -5.98 9.00
C TRP A 107 3.71 -5.12 7.82
N PHE A 108 2.51 -5.38 7.30
CA PHE A 108 1.92 -4.59 6.25
C PHE A 108 0.41 -4.49 6.43
N ALA A 109 -0.16 -3.42 5.90
CA ALA A 109 -1.60 -3.22 5.90
C ALA A 109 -2.04 -2.50 4.63
N VAL A 110 -3.29 -2.75 4.25
CA VAL A 110 -3.96 -2.05 3.15
C VAL A 110 -5.36 -1.68 3.58
N GLY A 111 -5.85 -0.55 3.10
CA GLY A 111 -7.18 -0.06 3.43
C GLY A 111 -7.68 0.99 2.46
N ILE A 112 -8.98 1.24 2.53
CA ILE A 112 -9.65 2.29 1.77
C ILE A 112 -10.32 3.22 2.78
N TYR A 113 -10.00 4.50 2.66
CA TYR A 113 -10.51 5.54 3.52
C TYR A 113 -11.42 6.47 2.75
N LYS A 114 -12.27 7.18 3.49
CA LYS A 114 -13.06 8.28 2.94
C LYS A 114 -12.12 9.33 2.34
N LYS A 115 -12.64 10.00 1.30
CA LYS A 115 -12.01 11.12 0.61
C LYS A 115 -11.31 12.08 1.58
N GLY A 116 -10.04 12.36 1.32
CA GLY A 116 -9.27 13.37 2.07
C GLY A 116 -8.56 12.85 3.31
N ARG A 117 -8.39 11.53 3.47
CA ARG A 117 -7.53 10.98 4.53
C ARG A 117 -6.10 11.47 4.34
N ASN A 118 -5.54 12.11 5.37
CA ASN A 118 -4.16 12.59 5.36
C ASN A 118 -3.16 11.43 5.39
N CYS A 119 -2.05 11.61 4.68
CA CYS A 119 -0.89 10.72 4.75
C CYS A 119 0.07 11.25 5.81
N ASP A 120 -0.08 10.79 7.04
CA ASP A 120 0.63 11.33 8.19
C ASP A 120 0.93 10.26 9.25
N LYS A 121 1.48 10.75 10.37
CA LYS A 121 1.82 9.95 11.55
C LYS A 121 0.62 9.24 12.16
N ASP A 122 -0.54 9.88 12.14
CA ASP A 122 -1.74 9.33 12.78
C ASP A 122 -2.32 8.21 11.94
N LEU A 123 -2.32 8.34 10.61
CA LEU A 123 -2.66 7.24 9.71
C LEU A 123 -1.70 6.05 9.89
N TYR A 124 -0.38 6.30 9.95
CA TYR A 124 0.58 5.23 10.20
C TYR A 124 0.31 4.50 11.51
N LYS A 125 0.13 5.25 12.61
CA LYS A 125 -0.16 4.65 13.93
C LYS A 125 -1.48 3.89 13.95
N GLU A 126 -2.52 4.40 13.31
CA GLU A 126 -3.80 3.72 13.19
C GLU A 126 -3.62 2.37 12.50
N MET A 127 -3.04 2.36 11.29
CA MET A 127 -2.82 1.12 10.53
C MET A 127 -1.87 0.15 11.23
N TYR A 128 -0.93 0.63 12.04
CA TYR A 128 0.08 -0.20 12.70
C TYR A 128 -0.28 -0.65 14.12
N TYR A 129 -1.14 0.05 14.87
CA TYR A 129 -1.43 -0.27 16.28
C TYR A 129 -2.90 -0.58 16.56
N GLU A 130 -3.84 -0.06 15.77
CA GLU A 130 -5.27 -0.27 16.01
C GLU A 130 -5.62 -1.77 15.86
N LYS A 131 -6.55 -2.24 16.69
CA LYS A 131 -7.02 -3.64 16.72
C LYS A 131 -8.33 -3.82 15.98
N LYS A 132 -9.14 -2.75 15.87
CA LYS A 132 -10.43 -2.75 15.18
C LYS A 132 -10.28 -2.45 13.70
N GLU A 133 -9.38 -3.18 13.03
CA GLU A 133 -8.91 -2.91 11.66
C GLU A 133 -10.07 -2.67 10.67
N LYS A 134 -11.04 -3.58 10.64
CA LYS A 134 -12.20 -3.49 9.74
C LYS A 134 -13.12 -2.30 10.04
N GLU A 135 -13.30 -1.93 11.31
CA GLU A 135 -14.10 -0.76 11.68
C GLU A 135 -13.43 0.54 11.22
N HIS A 136 -12.10 0.56 11.15
CA HIS A 136 -11.30 1.69 10.70
C HIS A 136 -10.96 1.67 9.20
N GLY A 137 -11.44 0.67 8.46
CA GLY A 137 -11.30 0.64 7.00
C GLY A 137 -9.98 0.07 6.49
N PHE A 138 -9.31 -0.80 7.25
CA PHE A 138 -8.10 -1.49 6.80
C PHE A 138 -8.03 -2.95 7.27
N VAL A 139 -7.06 -3.70 6.76
CA VAL A 139 -6.62 -5.00 7.28
C VAL A 139 -5.11 -5.02 7.35
N ARG A 140 -4.56 -5.72 8.35
CA ARG A 140 -3.11 -5.82 8.57
C ARG A 140 -2.72 -7.27 8.82
N ALA A 141 -1.51 -7.64 8.40
CA ALA A 141 -0.91 -8.92 8.76
C ALA A 141 0.61 -8.81 8.94
N GLU A 142 1.16 -9.81 9.64
CA GLU A 142 2.58 -10.10 9.59
C GLU A 142 2.94 -10.58 8.18
N ALA A 143 4.04 -10.06 7.63
CA ALA A 143 4.52 -10.46 6.31
C ALA A 143 5.23 -11.81 6.39
N ASN A 144 4.48 -12.89 6.20
CA ASN A 144 5.00 -14.26 6.15
C ASN A 144 4.96 -14.85 4.72
N GLY A 145 4.70 -14.01 3.71
CA GLY A 145 4.49 -14.42 2.32
C GLY A 145 3.02 -14.68 1.96
N SER A 146 2.11 -14.74 2.94
CA SER A 146 0.68 -14.89 2.70
C SER A 146 0.01 -13.56 2.37
N GLY A 147 -1.16 -13.64 1.72
CA GLY A 147 -1.93 -12.47 1.31
C GLY A 147 -3.01 -12.06 2.30
N ILE A 148 -3.38 -10.78 2.24
CA ILE A 148 -4.56 -10.20 2.89
C ILE A 148 -5.47 -9.57 1.84
N ASN A 149 -6.77 -9.57 2.13
CA ASN A 149 -7.79 -8.97 1.28
C ASN A 149 -8.59 -7.95 2.09
N TYR A 150 -8.67 -6.71 1.59
CA TYR A 150 -9.60 -5.70 2.08
C TYR A 150 -10.78 -5.60 1.11
N VAL A 151 -12.00 -5.68 1.64
CA VAL A 151 -13.23 -5.53 0.86
C VAL A 151 -13.82 -4.16 1.17
N GLY A 152 -13.77 -3.27 0.18
CA GLY A 152 -14.27 -1.90 0.30
C GLY A 152 -15.71 -1.75 -0.21
N ASN A 153 -16.14 -0.50 -0.33
CA ASN A 153 -17.46 -0.18 -0.86
C ASN A 153 -17.50 -0.29 -2.38
N TYR A 154 -16.48 0.26 -3.05
CA TYR A 154 -16.38 0.33 -4.52
C TYR A 154 -15.24 -0.50 -5.10
N LEU A 155 -14.17 -0.69 -4.31
CA LEU A 155 -12.96 -1.39 -4.73
C LEU A 155 -12.54 -2.41 -3.69
N ASP A 156 -11.88 -3.46 -4.15
CA ASP A 156 -11.25 -4.48 -3.31
C ASP A 156 -9.73 -4.38 -3.46
N ILE A 157 -8.99 -4.63 -2.37
CA ILE A 157 -7.52 -4.64 -2.37
C ILE A 157 -7.03 -6.02 -1.99
N LYS A 158 -6.07 -6.54 -2.75
CA LYS A 158 -5.29 -7.72 -2.37
C LYS A 158 -3.85 -7.31 -2.17
N ALA A 159 -3.21 -7.82 -1.13
CA ALA A 159 -1.81 -7.54 -0.89
C ALA A 159 -1.06 -8.74 -0.32
N THR A 160 0.22 -8.88 -0.68
CA THR A 160 1.16 -9.86 -0.11
C THR A 160 2.48 -9.18 0.17
N MET A 161 3.21 -9.64 1.18
CA MET A 161 4.56 -9.16 1.47
C MET A 161 5.46 -10.30 1.97
N CYS A 162 6.72 -10.31 1.56
CA CYS A 162 7.70 -11.29 2.04
C CYS A 162 8.34 -10.89 3.39
N PRO A 163 8.80 -11.87 4.20
CA PRO A 163 9.41 -11.62 5.52
C PRO A 163 10.85 -11.07 5.47
N MET A 164 11.38 -10.76 4.29
CA MET A 164 12.81 -10.47 4.11
C MET A 164 13.17 -9.02 4.46
N GLY A 165 14.46 -8.78 4.75
CA GLY A 165 14.99 -7.44 5.02
C GLY A 165 14.94 -6.52 3.80
N ARG A 166 15.11 -7.07 2.60
CA ARG A 166 14.77 -6.42 1.33
C ARG A 166 13.41 -6.94 0.91
N ALA A 167 12.37 -6.35 1.48
CA ALA A 167 11.02 -6.84 1.33
C ALA A 167 10.46 -6.46 -0.05
N ILE A 168 9.65 -7.34 -0.60
CA ILE A 168 8.80 -7.05 -1.76
C ILE A 168 7.37 -7.13 -1.27
N MET A 169 6.60 -6.09 -1.57
CA MET A 169 5.18 -6.02 -1.32
C MET A 169 4.46 -5.89 -2.66
N LYS A 170 3.44 -6.70 -2.88
CA LYS A 170 2.58 -6.63 -4.08
C LYS A 170 1.19 -6.21 -3.64
N VAL A 171 0.62 -5.24 -4.35
CA VAL A 171 -0.71 -4.69 -4.08
C VAL A 171 -1.48 -4.68 -5.39
N GLU A 172 -2.69 -5.23 -5.36
CA GLU A 172 -3.62 -5.18 -6.48
C GLU A 172 -4.89 -4.45 -6.05
N VAL A 173 -5.33 -3.50 -6.86
CA VAL A 173 -6.59 -2.78 -6.67
C VAL A 173 -7.58 -3.23 -7.74
N TRP A 174 -8.72 -3.74 -7.32
CA TRP A 174 -9.74 -4.34 -8.16
C TRP A 174 -11.04 -3.56 -8.09
N ASP A 175 -11.73 -3.45 -9.23
CA ASP A 175 -13.16 -3.10 -9.21
C ASP A 175 -13.88 -4.12 -8.31
N LYS A 176 -14.83 -3.68 -7.48
CA LYS A 176 -15.54 -4.59 -6.58
C LYS A 176 -16.17 -5.72 -7.36
N LEU A 177 -15.70 -6.94 -7.10
CA LEU A 177 -16.03 -8.12 -7.91
C LEU A 177 -17.47 -8.60 -7.69
N PHE A 178 -18.12 -8.15 -6.61
CA PHE A 178 -19.50 -8.51 -6.26
C PHE A 178 -20.25 -7.31 -5.65
N THR A 179 -21.02 -6.60 -6.46
CA THR A 179 -22.23 -5.95 -5.95
C THR A 179 -23.26 -7.08 -5.76
N PRO A 180 -23.91 -7.23 -4.59
CA PRO A 180 -25.18 -7.95 -4.57
C PRO A 180 -26.10 -7.21 -5.55
N MET A 181 -26.40 -7.81 -6.70
CA MET A 181 -27.58 -7.44 -7.50
C MET A 181 -28.80 -7.74 -6.62
N GLY A 182 -29.15 -6.81 -5.73
CA GLY A 182 -30.14 -7.13 -4.71
C GLY A 182 -30.25 -6.11 -3.59
N GLN A 183 -30.29 -4.82 -3.93
CA GLN A 183 -31.02 -3.82 -3.15
C GLN A 183 -31.36 -2.59 -4.01
N GLN A 184 -31.86 -2.85 -5.22
CA GLN A 184 -32.97 -2.06 -5.73
C GLN A 184 -34.24 -2.70 -5.18
N ALA A 185 -34.67 -2.23 -4.02
CA ALA A 185 -36.01 -2.48 -3.52
C ALA A 185 -36.64 -1.11 -3.24
N TYR A 186 -37.55 -0.75 -4.15
CA TYR A 186 -38.64 0.22 -4.11
C TYR A 186 -38.54 1.40 -3.13
#